data_AF-A0A7V3P6Y2-F1
#
_entry.id   AF-A0A7V3P6Y2-F1
#
_cell.length_a   1.000
_cell.length_b   1.000
_cell.length_c   1.000
_cell.angle_alpha   90.00
_cell.angle_beta   90.00
_cell.angle_gamma   90.00
#
_symmetry.space_group_name_H-M   'P 1'
#
loop_
_entity.id
_entity.type
_entity.pdbx_description
1 polymer ?
#
loop_
_entity_poly.entity_id
_entity_poly.type
_entity_poly.pdbx_seq_one_letter_code
_entity_poly.pdbx_strand_id
1 'polypeptide(L)'
;MKHIMLSNAWEFGTDPFPAYRVNLVYGRNKRDREFLPVKDVTPMTQYTVTADYGKTVLYIGTDKTAAESAKAKYDAAKRVEKPESSWTPTADLKAGLPTLPEGKFRVIKTKEKGTILVVPGEDKTNRCLLFVGCAGGFRGGVSVLKDGTTGTILKTCSAGNACESSTEVIVLLEPGQSIAFWTHGRHTDEVYQYTWNGVEVEKKHFSKPEWDNRNVEPEGAEIL
;
A
#
# COMPACT_ATOMS: atom_id res chain seq x y z
N MET A 1 -9.21 11.39 -7.18
CA MET A 1 -8.57 10.07 -6.99
C MET A 1 -7.60 10.13 -5.81
N LYS A 2 -7.68 9.15 -4.90
CA LYS A 2 -6.68 8.94 -3.83
C LYS A 2 -5.54 8.04 -4.29
N HIS A 3 -4.36 8.23 -3.72
CA HIS A 3 -3.19 7.39 -3.94
C HIS A 3 -2.76 6.79 -2.60
N ILE A 4 -2.69 5.47 -2.52
CA ILE A 4 -2.34 4.76 -1.28
C ILE A 4 -1.19 3.80 -1.57
N MET A 5 -0.12 3.95 -0.79
CA MET A 5 1.06 3.11 -0.83
C MET A 5 1.08 2.21 0.41
N LEU A 6 0.64 0.96 0.27
CA LEU A 6 0.71 -0.06 1.33
C LEU A 6 1.90 -1.01 1.15
N SER A 7 2.49 -1.03 -0.04
CA SER A 7 3.69 -1.81 -0.32
C SER A 7 4.95 -1.06 0.06
N ASN A 8 5.90 -1.78 0.67
CA ASN A 8 7.25 -1.27 0.91
C ASN A 8 8.22 -1.59 -0.23
N ALA A 9 7.79 -2.39 -1.22
CA ALA A 9 8.64 -2.81 -2.34
C ALA A 9 8.59 -1.82 -3.51
N TRP A 10 7.50 -1.04 -3.63
CA TRP A 10 7.38 0.01 -4.62
C TRP A 10 8.12 1.27 -4.17
N GLU A 11 9.01 1.76 -5.03
CA GLU A 11 9.79 2.97 -4.79
C GLU A 11 9.64 3.96 -5.95
N PHE A 12 9.65 5.25 -5.64
CA PHE A 12 9.72 6.27 -6.68
C PHE A 12 11.18 6.54 -7.05
N GLY A 13 11.46 6.57 -8.34
CA GLY A 13 12.78 6.92 -8.87
C GLY A 13 12.68 7.78 -10.12
N THR A 14 13.75 8.52 -10.42
CA THR A 14 13.82 9.42 -11.58
C THR A 14 14.71 8.92 -12.71
N ASP A 15 15.48 7.85 -12.49
CA ASP A 15 16.40 7.28 -13.49
C ASP A 15 15.85 5.96 -14.06
N PRO A 16 15.70 5.78 -15.38
CA PRO A 16 16.00 6.74 -16.47
C PRO A 16 14.91 7.80 -16.72
N PHE A 17 13.74 7.68 -16.08
CA PHE A 17 12.67 8.68 -16.11
C PHE A 17 11.84 8.59 -14.81
N PRO A 18 11.01 9.59 -14.46
CA PRO A 18 10.15 9.51 -13.29
C PRO A 18 9.15 8.34 -13.35
N ALA A 19 9.21 7.43 -12.37
CA ALA A 19 8.32 6.28 -12.28
C ALA A 19 8.29 5.68 -10.87
N TYR A 20 7.19 5.03 -10.51
CA TYR A 20 7.21 4.02 -9.46
C TYR A 20 7.76 2.72 -10.01
N ARG A 21 8.64 2.06 -9.28
CA ARG A 21 9.32 0.84 -9.68
C ARG A 21 9.22 -0.20 -8.57
N VAL A 22 9.20 -1.45 -8.98
CA VAL A 22 9.40 -2.59 -8.10
C VAL A 22 10.41 -3.52 -8.74
N ASN A 23 11.28 -4.08 -7.92
CA ASN A 23 12.30 -5.03 -8.35
C ASN A 23 12.35 -6.16 -7.33
N LEU A 24 11.64 -7.24 -7.61
CA LEU A 24 11.63 -8.42 -6.76
C LEU A 24 12.77 -9.34 -7.19
N VAL A 25 13.60 -9.77 -6.24
CA VAL A 25 14.75 -10.65 -6.51
C VAL A 25 14.82 -11.73 -5.43
N TYR A 26 14.51 -12.97 -5.82
CA TYR A 26 14.53 -14.15 -4.94
C TYR A 26 15.50 -15.20 -5.45
N GLY A 27 16.81 -14.89 -5.46
CA GLY A 27 17.85 -15.78 -5.96
C GLY A 27 18.20 -15.56 -7.44
N ARG A 28 19.07 -16.42 -7.99
CA ARG A 28 19.86 -16.11 -9.20
C ARG A 28 19.05 -15.81 -10.46
N ASN A 29 17.95 -16.55 -10.69
CA ASN A 29 17.13 -16.45 -11.91
C ASN A 29 15.64 -16.18 -11.61
N LYS A 30 15.32 -15.74 -10.39
CA LYS A 30 13.94 -15.54 -9.93
C LYS A 30 13.75 -14.08 -9.58
N ARG A 31 13.67 -13.26 -10.61
CA ARG A 31 13.51 -11.83 -10.48
C ARG A 31 12.45 -11.34 -11.45
N ASP A 32 11.74 -10.32 -11.04
CA ASP A 32 10.77 -9.64 -11.87
C ASP A 32 10.83 -8.14 -11.57
N ARG A 33 10.54 -7.33 -12.58
CA ARG A 33 10.66 -5.87 -12.51
C ARG A 33 9.52 -5.24 -13.27
N GLU A 34 8.83 -4.34 -12.60
CA GLU A 34 7.78 -3.55 -13.21
C GLU A 34 7.89 -2.09 -12.83
N PHE A 35 7.25 -1.24 -13.63
CA PHE A 35 7.20 0.19 -13.36
C PHE A 35 5.87 0.81 -13.81
N LEU A 36 5.47 1.86 -13.10
CA LEU A 36 4.39 2.78 -13.48
C LEU A 36 5.01 4.16 -13.76
N PRO A 37 5.12 4.56 -15.04
CA PRO A 37 5.68 5.84 -15.41
C PRO A 37 4.80 7.01 -14.94
N VAL A 38 5.47 8.06 -14.46
CA VAL A 38 4.87 9.30 -13.97
C VAL A 38 5.36 10.43 -14.86
N LYS A 39 4.46 11.20 -15.45
CA LYS A 39 4.80 12.30 -16.34
C LYS A 39 4.29 13.61 -15.77
N ASP A 40 5.15 14.61 -15.69
CA ASP A 40 4.82 16.00 -15.29
C ASP A 40 4.12 16.16 -13.92
N VAL A 41 4.06 15.10 -13.11
CA VAL A 41 3.54 15.12 -11.74
C VAL A 41 4.73 15.02 -10.79
N THR A 42 4.87 16.00 -9.91
CA THR A 42 5.87 16.00 -8.85
C THR A 42 5.34 15.21 -7.64
N PRO A 43 5.93 14.07 -7.26
CA PRO A 43 5.57 13.38 -6.03
C PRO A 43 5.97 14.21 -4.81
N MET A 44 5.23 14.05 -3.73
CA MET A 44 5.44 14.73 -2.46
C MET A 44 5.83 13.74 -1.38
N THR A 45 6.80 14.11 -0.56
CA THR A 45 7.17 13.34 0.63
C THR A 45 6.13 13.56 1.72
N GLN A 46 5.58 12.48 2.26
CA GLN A 46 4.73 12.55 3.45
C GLN A 46 5.61 12.52 4.71
N TYR A 47 5.38 13.44 5.62
CA TYR A 47 6.01 13.51 6.93
C TYR A 47 5.01 13.07 7.98
N THR A 48 5.44 12.13 8.83
CA THR A 48 4.68 11.69 9.99
C THR A 48 5.48 12.01 11.24
N VAL A 49 4.81 12.62 12.21
CA VAL A 49 5.38 12.87 13.54
C VAL A 49 4.60 12.05 14.55
N THR A 50 5.29 11.17 15.26
CA THR A 50 4.71 10.34 16.30
C THR A 50 5.38 10.57 17.64
N ALA A 51 4.67 10.32 18.72
CA ALA A 51 5.17 10.36 20.08
C ALA A 51 4.78 9.08 20.84
N ASP A 52 5.29 8.95 22.06
CA ASP A 52 4.97 7.85 22.98
C ASP A 52 5.20 6.48 22.36
N TYR A 53 6.36 6.32 21.70
CA TYR A 53 6.75 5.12 20.98
C TYR A 53 5.78 4.75 19.84
N GLY A 54 5.29 5.76 19.12
CA GLY A 54 4.42 5.56 17.96
C GLY A 54 2.92 5.51 18.27
N LYS A 55 2.52 5.64 19.54
CA LYS A 55 1.09 5.56 19.95
C LYS A 55 0.31 6.82 19.62
N THR A 56 0.97 7.97 19.68
CA THR A 56 0.32 9.27 19.48
C THR A 56 0.78 9.85 18.16
N VAL A 57 -0.16 10.13 17.25
CA VAL A 57 0.14 10.83 15.98
C VAL A 57 -0.06 12.32 16.19
N LEU A 58 1.01 13.09 16.03
CA LEU A 58 0.99 14.55 16.20
C LEU A 58 0.80 15.29 14.88
N TYR A 59 1.28 14.72 13.78
CA TYR A 59 1.17 15.30 12.44
C TYR A 59 1.27 14.22 11.37
N ILE A 60 0.45 14.34 10.33
CA ILE A 60 0.58 13.63 9.05
C ILE A 60 0.31 14.65 7.94
N GLY A 61 1.26 14.85 7.03
CA GLY A 61 1.08 15.77 5.91
C GLY A 61 2.36 15.93 5.08
N THR A 62 2.36 16.85 4.11
CA THR A 62 3.50 17.03 3.18
C THR A 62 4.34 18.27 3.46
N ASP A 63 3.98 19.06 4.48
CA ASP A 63 4.73 20.25 4.87
C ASP A 63 5.79 19.88 5.91
N LYS A 64 7.05 19.88 5.47
CA LYS A 64 8.20 19.57 6.31
C LYS A 64 8.33 20.55 7.49
N THR A 65 8.10 21.83 7.25
CA THR A 65 8.23 22.88 8.27
C THR A 65 7.12 22.73 9.33
N ALA A 66 5.91 22.38 8.91
CA ALA A 66 4.82 22.06 9.84
C ALA A 66 5.13 20.82 10.68
N ALA A 67 5.71 19.76 10.08
CA ALA A 67 6.12 18.56 10.80
C ALA A 67 7.22 18.85 11.84
N GLU A 68 8.27 19.58 11.46
CA GLU A 68 9.34 20.00 12.38
C GLU A 68 8.80 20.87 13.52
N SER A 69 7.86 21.77 13.22
CA SER A 69 7.20 22.60 14.22
C SER A 69 6.35 21.78 15.19
N ALA A 70 5.63 20.75 14.72
CA ALA A 70 4.86 19.86 15.57
C ALA A 70 5.74 19.06 16.53
N LYS A 71 6.87 18.52 16.03
CA LYS A 71 7.87 17.85 16.86
C LYS A 71 8.45 18.78 17.92
N ALA A 72 8.89 19.99 17.52
CA ALA A 72 9.49 20.95 18.44
C ALA A 72 8.52 21.37 19.57
N LYS A 73 7.23 21.58 19.26
CA LYS A 73 6.21 21.88 20.25
C LYS A 73 6.04 20.76 21.28
N TYR A 74 6.02 19.50 20.83
CA TYR A 74 5.89 18.35 21.73
C TYR A 74 7.11 18.20 22.64
N ASP A 75 8.31 18.25 22.06
CA ASP A 75 9.56 18.10 22.81
C ASP A 75 9.72 19.21 23.85
N ALA A 76 9.34 20.45 23.51
CA ALA A 76 9.34 21.57 24.44
C ALA A 76 8.37 21.34 25.61
N ALA A 77 7.15 20.88 25.33
CA ALA A 77 6.16 20.58 26.37
C ALA A 77 6.66 19.47 27.32
N LYS A 78 7.25 18.39 26.79
CA LYS A 78 7.78 17.30 27.62
C LYS A 78 8.99 17.67 28.45
N ARG A 79 9.83 18.59 27.97
CA ARG A 79 10.95 19.15 28.76
C ARG A 79 10.46 20.01 29.94
N VAL A 80 9.36 20.74 29.79
CA VAL A 80 8.76 21.51 30.90
C VAL A 80 8.14 20.58 31.95
N GLU A 81 7.51 19.48 31.53
CA GLU A 81 6.92 18.51 32.45
C GLU A 81 7.95 17.75 33.29
N LYS A 82 9.17 17.50 32.75
CA LYS A 82 10.22 16.71 33.42
C LYS A 82 11.61 17.34 33.21
N PRO A 83 11.91 18.49 33.83
CA PRO A 83 13.16 19.22 33.60
C PRO A 83 14.42 18.49 34.10
N GLU A 84 14.29 17.59 35.10
CA GLU A 84 15.42 16.90 35.74
C GLU A 84 15.59 15.43 35.29
N SER A 85 14.78 14.95 34.33
CA SER A 85 14.89 13.56 33.85
C SER A 85 15.97 13.46 32.77
N SER A 86 16.96 12.59 32.99
CA SER A 86 17.94 12.19 31.97
C SER A 86 17.29 11.52 30.75
N TRP A 87 16.05 11.05 30.91
CA TRP A 87 15.24 10.44 29.86
C TRP A 87 13.95 11.25 29.68
N THR A 88 13.97 12.22 28.77
CA THR A 88 12.78 12.99 28.37
C THR A 88 12.25 12.39 27.06
N PRO A 89 10.99 11.92 27.01
CA PRO A 89 10.41 11.40 25.76
C PRO A 89 10.41 12.47 24.67
N THR A 90 10.95 12.16 23.51
CA THR A 90 10.91 13.01 22.31
C THR A 90 9.97 12.44 21.27
N ALA A 91 9.35 13.29 20.47
CA ALA A 91 8.64 12.86 19.28
C ALA A 91 9.61 12.43 18.17
N ASP A 92 9.24 11.45 17.37
CA ASP A 92 9.97 10.99 16.20
C ASP A 92 9.39 11.60 14.94
N LEU A 93 10.25 12.19 14.10
CA LEU A 93 9.87 12.68 12.77
C LEU A 93 10.37 11.69 11.73
N LYS A 94 9.45 11.14 10.94
CA LYS A 94 9.75 10.20 9.87
C LYS A 94 9.33 10.77 8.52
N ALA A 95 10.27 10.83 7.58
CA ALA A 95 9.97 11.05 6.18
C ALA A 95 9.58 9.70 5.52
N GLY A 96 8.40 9.65 4.92
CA GLY A 96 7.94 8.52 4.13
C GLY A 96 8.52 8.52 2.71
N LEU A 97 8.19 7.49 1.94
CA LEU A 97 8.52 7.44 0.51
C LEU A 97 7.74 8.53 -0.25
N PRO A 98 8.26 9.04 -1.38
CA PRO A 98 7.52 9.99 -2.20
C PRO A 98 6.19 9.39 -2.69
N THR A 99 5.11 10.13 -2.51
CA THR A 99 3.73 9.76 -2.87
C THR A 99 3.15 10.73 -3.89
N LEU A 100 2.24 10.27 -4.74
CA LEU A 100 1.54 11.16 -5.68
C LEU A 100 0.62 12.14 -4.93
N PRO A 101 0.54 13.41 -5.37
CA PRO A 101 -0.32 14.42 -4.76
C PRO A 101 -1.81 14.10 -4.93
N GLU A 102 -2.58 14.10 -3.84
CA GLU A 102 -4.02 13.82 -3.91
C GLU A 102 -4.77 14.80 -4.82
N GLY A 103 -5.69 14.27 -5.64
CA GLY A 103 -6.58 15.06 -6.49
C GLY A 103 -5.91 15.80 -7.67
N LYS A 104 -4.59 15.75 -7.82
CA LYS A 104 -3.85 16.50 -8.86
C LYS A 104 -3.37 15.65 -10.04
N PHE A 105 -3.64 14.35 -10.01
CA PHE A 105 -3.27 13.43 -11.08
C PHE A 105 -4.44 12.57 -11.54
N ARG A 106 -4.28 12.00 -12.73
CA ARG A 106 -5.13 10.94 -13.28
C ARG A 106 -4.27 9.84 -13.90
N VAL A 107 -4.83 8.64 -13.96
CA VAL A 107 -4.23 7.49 -14.67
C VAL A 107 -4.83 7.40 -16.06
N ILE A 108 -3.99 7.32 -17.08
CA ILE A 108 -4.41 7.17 -18.48
C ILE A 108 -3.77 5.93 -19.10
N LYS A 109 -4.51 5.29 -20.00
CA LYS A 109 -3.98 4.27 -20.90
C LYS A 109 -3.71 4.91 -22.26
N THR A 110 -2.52 4.73 -22.80
CA THR A 110 -2.21 5.17 -24.16
C THR A 110 -2.62 4.08 -25.14
N LYS A 111 -3.41 4.37 -26.19
CA LYS A 111 -3.87 3.41 -27.22
C LYS A 111 -4.50 2.10 -26.63
N GLU A 112 -4.97 1.18 -27.48
CA GLU A 112 -5.62 -0.06 -27.01
C GLU A 112 -4.68 -1.06 -26.31
N LYS A 113 -3.40 -1.09 -26.70
CA LYS A 113 -2.36 -1.96 -26.08
C LYS A 113 -1.26 -1.18 -25.34
N GLY A 114 -1.36 0.14 -25.24
CA GLY A 114 -0.21 0.95 -24.85
C GLY A 114 -0.05 1.14 -23.35
N THR A 115 0.99 1.89 -23.04
CA THR A 115 1.51 2.17 -21.71
C THR A 115 0.48 2.87 -20.83
N ILE A 116 0.36 2.40 -19.58
CA ILE A 116 -0.38 3.05 -18.51
C ILE A 116 0.53 4.11 -17.89
N LEU A 117 0.03 5.34 -17.74
CA LEU A 117 0.79 6.49 -17.27
C LEU A 117 0.01 7.25 -16.20
N VAL A 118 0.74 7.80 -15.23
CA VAL A 118 0.24 8.85 -14.33
C VAL A 118 0.57 10.20 -14.95
N VAL A 119 -0.42 11.07 -15.11
CA VAL A 119 -0.27 12.41 -15.71
C VAL A 119 -0.97 13.47 -14.86
N PRO A 120 -0.67 14.77 -15.05
CA PRO A 120 -1.36 15.83 -14.34
C PRO A 120 -2.81 15.90 -14.78
N GLY A 121 -3.67 16.27 -13.84
CA GLY A 121 -5.08 16.48 -14.09
C GLY A 121 -5.92 16.09 -12.90
N GLU A 122 -7.02 16.81 -12.69
CA GLU A 122 -7.99 16.45 -11.68
C GLU A 122 -8.72 15.17 -12.10
N ASP A 123 -8.73 14.17 -11.23
CA ASP A 123 -9.63 13.02 -11.35
C ASP A 123 -10.74 13.16 -10.30
N LYS A 124 -11.91 13.59 -10.78
CA LYS A 124 -13.13 13.81 -9.99
C LYS A 124 -13.79 12.51 -9.51
N THR A 125 -13.32 11.36 -9.99
CA THR A 125 -13.81 10.07 -9.50
C THR A 125 -13.28 9.80 -8.09
N ASN A 126 -14.10 9.12 -7.28
CA ASN A 126 -13.69 8.63 -5.97
C ASN A 126 -12.90 7.31 -6.08
N ARG A 127 -12.05 7.18 -7.12
CA ARG A 127 -11.20 6.01 -7.30
C ARG A 127 -9.97 6.08 -6.42
N CYS A 128 -9.41 4.92 -6.11
CA CYS A 128 -8.14 4.74 -5.41
C CYS A 128 -7.13 4.06 -6.34
N LEU A 129 -5.96 4.68 -6.49
CA LEU A 129 -4.76 4.02 -7.00
C LEU A 129 -4.01 3.39 -5.82
N LEU A 130 -4.07 2.07 -5.73
CA LEU A 130 -3.50 1.30 -4.63
C LEU A 130 -2.25 0.54 -5.09
N PHE A 131 -1.17 0.72 -4.34
CA PHE A 131 0.05 -0.08 -4.44
C PHE A 131 0.09 -1.03 -3.24
N VAL A 132 0.00 -2.32 -3.49
CA VAL A 132 -0.14 -3.33 -2.44
C VAL A 132 0.51 -4.63 -2.89
N GLY A 133 1.04 -5.39 -1.93
CA GLY A 133 1.56 -6.72 -2.17
C GLY A 133 1.49 -7.59 -0.95
N CYS A 134 1.74 -8.87 -1.17
CA CYS A 134 1.83 -9.88 -0.14
C CYS A 134 3.04 -10.78 -0.39
N ALA A 135 3.66 -11.22 0.70
CA ALA A 135 4.66 -12.26 0.67
C ALA A 135 3.99 -13.65 0.79
N GLY A 136 4.58 -14.64 0.13
CA GLY A 136 4.24 -16.06 0.29
C GLY A 136 4.72 -16.60 1.63
N GLY A 137 4.13 -17.71 2.06
CA GLY A 137 4.61 -18.46 3.22
C GLY A 137 5.92 -19.20 2.95
N PHE A 138 6.59 -19.66 4.02
CA PHE A 138 7.82 -20.45 3.90
C PHE A 138 7.58 -21.73 3.10
N ARG A 139 8.39 -21.94 2.06
CA ARG A 139 8.22 -23.02 1.08
C ARG A 139 6.83 -23.05 0.46
N GLY A 140 6.33 -21.87 0.10
CA GLY A 140 5.05 -21.71 -0.55
C GLY A 140 5.03 -20.55 -1.55
N GLY A 141 3.84 -20.04 -1.80
CA GLY A 141 3.55 -19.14 -2.90
C GLY A 141 2.59 -18.03 -2.49
N VAL A 142 2.49 -17.03 -3.36
CA VAL A 142 1.45 -16.01 -3.31
C VAL A 142 0.88 -15.82 -4.69
N SER A 143 -0.42 -15.62 -4.77
CA SER A 143 -1.14 -15.35 -6.02
C SER A 143 -2.27 -14.35 -5.81
N VAL A 144 -2.61 -13.61 -6.86
CA VAL A 144 -3.81 -12.77 -6.87
C VAL A 144 -5.02 -13.66 -7.14
N LEU A 145 -6.00 -13.62 -6.24
CA LEU A 145 -7.25 -14.36 -6.37
C LEU A 145 -8.23 -13.61 -7.27
N LYS A 146 -8.61 -14.23 -8.39
CA LYS A 146 -9.52 -13.61 -9.38
C LYS A 146 -10.94 -13.41 -8.83
N ASP A 147 -11.42 -14.36 -8.03
CA ASP A 147 -12.74 -14.35 -7.40
C ASP A 147 -12.89 -13.31 -6.28
N GLY A 148 -11.77 -12.81 -5.73
CA GLY A 148 -11.74 -11.72 -4.76
C GLY A 148 -11.26 -10.38 -5.33
N THR A 149 -10.93 -10.33 -6.62
CA THR A 149 -10.38 -9.14 -7.27
C THR A 149 -11.35 -8.60 -8.32
N THR A 150 -11.99 -7.50 -7.97
CA THR A 150 -12.92 -6.75 -8.85
C THR A 150 -12.30 -5.47 -9.40
N GLY A 151 -11.16 -5.05 -8.83
CA GLY A 151 -10.38 -3.91 -9.29
C GLY A 151 -9.68 -4.12 -10.64
N THR A 152 -9.32 -3.01 -11.29
CA THR A 152 -8.52 -3.07 -12.52
C THR A 152 -7.03 -3.11 -12.18
N ILE A 153 -6.41 -4.28 -12.35
CA ILE A 153 -4.96 -4.43 -12.20
C ILE A 153 -4.25 -3.69 -13.33
N LEU A 154 -3.37 -2.75 -12.97
CA LEU A 154 -2.56 -2.00 -13.91
C LEU A 154 -1.22 -2.68 -14.17
N LYS A 155 -0.58 -3.17 -13.11
CA LYS A 155 0.73 -3.82 -13.13
C LYS A 155 0.79 -4.89 -12.04
N THR A 156 1.45 -6.00 -12.35
CA THR A 156 1.74 -7.08 -11.41
C THR A 156 3.21 -7.43 -11.54
N CYS A 157 3.92 -7.52 -10.41
CA CYS A 157 5.27 -8.02 -10.34
C CYS A 157 5.30 -9.21 -9.38
N SER A 158 5.83 -10.34 -9.82
CA SER A 158 5.85 -11.56 -9.04
C SER A 158 7.19 -12.28 -9.18
N ALA A 159 7.83 -12.59 -8.06
CA ALA A 159 9.02 -13.41 -8.04
C ALA A 159 9.07 -14.30 -6.81
N GLY A 160 9.83 -15.39 -6.90
CA GLY A 160 9.97 -16.32 -5.79
C GLY A 160 10.92 -17.47 -6.08
N ASN A 161 11.44 -18.07 -5.02
CA ASN A 161 12.22 -19.29 -5.02
C ASN A 161 11.53 -20.39 -4.20
N ALA A 162 12.29 -21.45 -3.88
CA ALA A 162 11.77 -22.60 -3.15
C ALA A 162 11.35 -22.28 -1.71
N CYS A 163 11.79 -21.17 -1.11
CA CYS A 163 11.55 -20.84 0.28
C CYS A 163 10.68 -19.59 0.46
N GLU A 164 10.76 -18.63 -0.46
CA GLU A 164 10.13 -17.31 -0.34
C GLU A 164 9.60 -16.85 -1.69
N SER A 165 8.50 -16.11 -1.68
CA SER A 165 7.95 -15.45 -2.85
C SER A 165 7.23 -14.18 -2.45
N SER A 166 7.00 -13.28 -3.40
CA SER A 166 6.09 -12.14 -3.22
C SER A 166 5.41 -11.78 -4.53
N THR A 167 4.27 -11.12 -4.40
CA THR A 167 3.55 -10.51 -5.51
C THR A 167 3.14 -9.11 -5.11
N GLU A 168 3.50 -8.16 -5.97
CA GLU A 168 3.28 -6.72 -5.81
C GLU A 168 2.40 -6.25 -6.96
N VAL A 169 1.38 -5.46 -6.66
CA VAL A 169 0.36 -5.06 -7.62
C VAL A 169 0.10 -3.56 -7.51
N ILE A 170 -0.11 -2.94 -8.66
CA ILE A 170 -0.76 -1.64 -8.76
C ILE A 170 -2.17 -1.89 -9.29
N VAL A 171 -3.18 -1.49 -8.52
CA VAL A 171 -4.59 -1.69 -8.86
C VAL A 171 -5.34 -0.37 -8.77
N LEU A 172 -6.26 -0.15 -9.70
CA LEU A 172 -7.24 0.92 -9.65
C LEU A 172 -8.56 0.37 -9.11
N LEU A 173 -9.06 0.95 -8.02
CA LEU A 173 -10.28 0.55 -7.33
C LEU A 173 -11.32 1.66 -7.36
N GLU A 174 -12.53 1.34 -7.78
CA GLU A 174 -13.74 2.11 -7.49
C GLU A 174 -14.29 1.77 -6.09
N PRO A 175 -15.09 2.65 -5.46
CA PRO A 175 -15.69 2.33 -4.17
C PRO A 175 -16.45 1.00 -4.21
N GLY A 176 -16.16 0.12 -3.25
CA GLY A 176 -16.68 -1.25 -3.16
C GLY A 176 -15.86 -2.29 -3.93
N GLN A 177 -14.88 -1.90 -4.74
CA GLN A 177 -13.98 -2.84 -5.42
C GLN A 177 -12.84 -3.30 -4.53
N SER A 178 -12.35 -4.51 -4.79
CA SER A 178 -11.30 -5.16 -4.01
C SER A 178 -10.21 -5.78 -4.86
N ILE A 179 -9.09 -6.07 -4.20
CA ILE A 179 -8.05 -7.00 -4.64
C ILE A 179 -7.81 -8.02 -3.53
N ALA A 180 -7.62 -9.28 -3.90
CA ALA A 180 -7.37 -10.36 -2.95
C ALA A 180 -6.08 -11.12 -3.29
N PHE A 181 -5.32 -11.47 -2.26
CA PHE A 181 -4.12 -12.28 -2.35
C PHE A 181 -4.33 -13.56 -1.56
N TRP A 182 -3.98 -14.69 -2.16
CA TRP A 182 -3.82 -15.95 -1.44
C TRP A 182 -2.35 -16.21 -1.21
N THR A 183 -1.96 -16.33 0.05
CA THR A 183 -0.64 -16.77 0.46
C THR A 183 -0.74 -18.17 1.04
N HIS A 184 0.14 -19.06 0.60
CA HIS A 184 0.20 -20.42 1.09
C HIS A 184 1.65 -20.80 1.40
N GLY A 185 1.85 -21.83 2.22
CA GLY A 185 3.15 -22.35 2.60
C GLY A 185 3.03 -23.43 3.66
N ARG A 186 4.16 -23.84 4.25
CA ARG A 186 4.18 -24.95 5.21
C ARG A 186 3.28 -24.70 6.45
N HIS A 187 3.13 -23.44 6.85
CA HIS A 187 2.41 -23.03 8.05
C HIS A 187 1.43 -21.87 7.79
N THR A 188 1.11 -21.62 6.52
CA THR A 188 0.33 -20.46 6.11
C THR A 188 -0.62 -20.90 5.02
N ASP A 189 -1.88 -20.55 5.15
CA ASP A 189 -2.89 -20.76 4.10
C ASP A 189 -3.99 -19.71 4.29
N GLU A 190 -3.68 -18.49 3.87
CA GLU A 190 -4.38 -17.27 4.25
C GLU A 190 -4.74 -16.44 3.02
N VAL A 191 -5.87 -15.75 3.11
CA VAL A 191 -6.35 -14.81 2.12
C VAL A 191 -6.42 -13.41 2.71
N TYR A 192 -5.79 -12.46 2.02
CA TYR A 192 -5.82 -11.04 2.35
C TYR A 192 -6.62 -10.29 1.30
N GLN A 193 -7.73 -9.68 1.70
CA GLN A 193 -8.57 -8.86 0.83
C GLN A 193 -8.44 -7.39 1.21
N TYR A 194 -8.18 -6.54 0.22
CA TYR A 194 -8.11 -5.09 0.36
C TYR A 194 -9.26 -4.48 -0.43
N THR A 195 -10.15 -3.77 0.25
CA THR A 195 -11.35 -3.16 -0.35
C THR A 195 -11.29 -1.65 -0.19
N TRP A 196 -11.54 -0.92 -1.27
CA TRP A 196 -11.65 0.53 -1.21
C TRP A 196 -13.09 0.92 -0.85
N ASN A 197 -13.32 1.52 0.32
CA ASN A 197 -14.68 1.90 0.74
C ASN A 197 -15.09 3.33 0.31
N GLY A 198 -14.22 4.03 -0.43
CA GLY A 198 -14.42 5.43 -0.81
C GLY A 198 -13.75 6.45 0.11
N VAL A 199 -13.21 6.02 1.25
CA VAL A 199 -12.50 6.86 2.23
C VAL A 199 -11.14 6.28 2.55
N GLU A 200 -11.07 4.99 2.84
CA GLU A 200 -9.86 4.24 3.18
C GLU A 200 -9.87 2.84 2.57
N VAL A 201 -8.73 2.14 2.69
CA VAL A 201 -8.60 0.74 2.28
C VAL A 201 -8.81 -0.14 3.49
N GLU A 202 -9.90 -0.89 3.47
CA GLU A 202 -10.19 -1.91 4.47
C GLU A 202 -9.43 -3.19 4.14
N LYS A 203 -8.64 -3.67 5.11
CA LYS A 203 -7.94 -4.96 5.00
C LYS A 203 -8.70 -6.01 5.82
N LYS A 204 -9.14 -7.08 5.15
CA LYS A 204 -9.68 -8.29 5.77
C LYS A 204 -8.71 -9.45 5.60
N HIS A 205 -8.71 -10.34 6.57
CA HIS A 205 -7.88 -11.54 6.61
C HIS A 205 -8.77 -12.75 6.89
N PHE A 206 -8.55 -13.81 6.14
CA PHE A 206 -9.28 -15.07 6.23
C PHE A 206 -8.29 -16.22 6.16
N SER A 207 -8.59 -17.34 6.80
CA SER A 207 -8.02 -18.61 6.37
C SER A 207 -8.57 -19.01 5.00
N LYS A 208 -7.84 -19.84 4.24
CA LYS A 208 -8.31 -20.31 2.94
C LYS A 208 -9.64 -21.08 3.01
N PRO A 209 -9.91 -21.95 4.01
CA PRO A 209 -11.21 -22.61 4.14
C PRO A 209 -12.37 -21.64 4.41
N GLU A 210 -12.17 -20.61 5.25
CA GLU A 210 -13.18 -19.57 5.48
C GLU A 210 -13.49 -18.80 4.19
N TRP A 211 -12.44 -18.48 3.41
CA TRP A 211 -12.60 -17.83 2.13
C TRP A 211 -13.44 -18.65 1.17
N ASP A 212 -13.14 -19.95 1.03
CA ASP A 212 -13.84 -20.81 0.09
C ASP A 212 -15.31 -21.04 0.46
N ASN A 213 -15.63 -21.04 1.76
CA ASN A 213 -16.99 -21.23 2.26
C ASN A 213 -17.81 -19.93 2.38
N ARG A 214 -17.25 -18.76 2.03
CA ARG A 214 -17.89 -17.45 2.26
C ARG A 214 -19.23 -17.24 1.53
N ASN A 215 -19.48 -18.02 0.48
CA ASN A 215 -20.70 -17.95 -0.34
C ASN A 215 -21.56 -19.21 -0.22
N VAL A 216 -21.21 -20.14 0.67
CA VAL A 216 -22.01 -21.34 0.92
C VAL A 216 -23.06 -20.94 1.94
N GLU A 217 -24.31 -20.78 1.51
CA GLU A 217 -25.42 -20.67 2.46
C GLU A 217 -25.40 -21.92 3.37
N PRO A 218 -25.61 -21.79 4.68
CA PRO A 218 -25.68 -22.95 5.55
C PRO A 218 -26.83 -23.84 5.06
N GLU A 219 -26.51 -25.02 4.52
CA GLU A 219 -27.49 -26.08 4.30
C GLU A 219 -28.17 -26.36 5.64
N GLY A 220 -29.43 -25.94 5.79
CA GLY A 220 -30.24 -26.24 6.96
C GLY A 220 -30.79 -25.07 7.77
N ALA A 221 -30.94 -23.87 7.22
CA ALA A 221 -31.91 -22.92 7.77
C ALA A 221 -33.35 -23.42 7.48
N GLU A 222 -33.75 -24.50 8.15
CA GLU A 222 -35.16 -24.85 8.30
C GLU A 222 -35.87 -23.67 8.95
N ILE A 223 -36.74 -23.05 8.18
CA ILE A 223 -37.77 -22.15 8.69
C ILE A 223 -38.70 -23.04 9.52
N LEU A 224 -38.57 -22.95 10.85
CA LEU A 224 -39.60 -23.36 11.80
C LEU A 224 -40.29 -22.11 12.35
#